data_AF-A0AA38CFD4-F1
#
_entry.id   AF-A0AA38CFD4-F1
#
_cell.length_a   1.000
_cell.length_b   1.000
_cell.length_c   1.000
_cell.angle_alpha   90.00
_cell.angle_beta   90.00
_cell.angle_gamma   90.00
#
_symmetry.space_group_name_H-M   'P 1'
#
loop_
_entity.id
_entity.type
_entity.pdbx_description
1 polymer ?
#
loop_
_entity_poly.entity_id
_entity_poly.type
_entity_poly.pdbx_seq_one_letter_code
_entity_poly.pdbx_strand_id
1 'polypeptide(L)'
;DPLPKAHLEWPDLQSICTNLVTLSRKESVLGSSSEEHEEVCRWLAYSDSFHLDSSSSLSKLKTLNEVLLQRSVLTGNGLYPSVSDMVVWTSLHDVVVGLSADDRRSFPHLMRWFDYIQNKQDFSPVFEKIHVGKQEFQSENFPGELLWPGEDGVNSTTVGFDMNMTSGTKKNTERGEAKSLAVDETVKTVATDV
;
A
#
# COMPACT_ATOMS: atom_id res chain seq x y z
N ASP A 1 -42.20 -24.46 3.05
CA ASP A 1 -41.59 -23.49 2.13
C ASP A 1 -40.15 -23.82 1.85
N PRO A 2 -39.77 -24.06 0.59
CA PRO A 2 -38.37 -23.99 0.19
C PRO A 2 -37.98 -22.50 0.10
N LEU A 3 -36.86 -22.15 0.75
CA LEU A 3 -36.24 -20.82 0.70
C LEU A 3 -36.19 -20.27 -0.73
N PRO A 4 -36.44 -18.96 -0.94
CA PRO A 4 -36.26 -18.34 -2.24
C PRO A 4 -34.83 -18.61 -2.70
N LYS A 5 -34.69 -19.33 -3.82
CA LYS A 5 -33.45 -19.37 -4.59
C LYS A 5 -33.26 -17.99 -5.20
N ALA A 6 -32.98 -16.98 -4.38
CA ALA A 6 -32.22 -15.85 -4.86
C ALA A 6 -30.98 -16.48 -5.46
N HIS A 7 -30.82 -16.29 -6.77
CA HIS A 7 -29.61 -16.59 -7.50
C HIS A 7 -28.45 -16.13 -6.62
N LEU A 8 -27.73 -17.08 -6.03
CA LEU A 8 -26.59 -16.81 -5.16
C LEU A 8 -25.42 -16.43 -6.08
N GLU A 9 -25.63 -15.40 -6.89
CA GLU A 9 -24.54 -14.64 -7.45
C GLU A 9 -23.93 -13.91 -6.26
N TRP A 10 -22.76 -14.40 -5.86
CA TRP A 10 -21.92 -13.66 -4.94
C TRP A 10 -21.80 -12.23 -5.48
N PRO A 11 -22.01 -11.20 -4.65
CA PRO A 11 -21.86 -9.83 -5.10
C PRO A 11 -20.46 -9.65 -5.68
N ASP A 12 -20.34 -8.90 -6.78
CA ASP A 12 -19.03 -8.59 -7.34
C ASP A 12 -18.14 -7.87 -6.31
N LEU A 13 -16.82 -7.94 -6.54
CA LEU A 13 -15.85 -7.34 -5.63
C LEU A 13 -16.12 -5.85 -5.37
N GLN A 14 -16.59 -5.13 -6.39
CA GLN A 14 -16.93 -3.72 -6.28
C GLN A 14 -18.07 -3.48 -5.29
N SER A 15 -19.14 -4.27 -5.38
CA SER A 15 -20.31 -4.19 -4.51
C SER A 15 -19.94 -4.54 -3.07
N ILE A 16 -19.12 -5.57 -2.86
CA ILE A 16 -18.62 -5.94 -1.53
C ILE A 16 -17.81 -4.79 -0.92
N CYS A 17 -16.82 -4.27 -1.65
CA CYS A 17 -15.98 -3.17 -1.18
C CYS A 17 -16.82 -1.91 -0.89
N THR A 18 -17.75 -1.56 -1.77
CA THR A 18 -18.62 -0.39 -1.58
C THR A 18 -19.47 -0.52 -0.32
N ASN A 19 -20.14 -1.67 -0.15
CA ASN A 19 -20.96 -1.93 1.03
C ASN A 19 -20.13 -1.86 2.32
N LEU A 20 -18.94 -2.48 2.35
CA LEU A 20 -18.07 -2.46 3.52
C LEU A 20 -17.63 -1.03 3.87
N VAL A 21 -17.29 -0.24 2.86
CA VAL A 21 -16.85 1.15 3.02
C VAL A 21 -18.00 2.02 3.56
N THR A 22 -19.21 1.86 3.03
CA THR A 22 -20.40 2.57 3.52
C THR A 22 -20.76 2.18 4.95
N LEU A 23 -20.71 0.88 5.27
CA LEU A 23 -20.99 0.39 6.63
C LEU A 23 -19.95 0.88 7.64
N SER A 24 -18.69 1.03 7.20
CA SER A 24 -17.59 1.52 8.04
C SER A 24 -17.46 3.05 8.06
N ARG A 25 -18.24 3.78 7.25
CA ARG A 25 -18.19 5.25 7.09
C ARG A 25 -16.80 5.75 6.69
N LYS A 26 -16.18 5.08 5.71
CA LYS A 26 -14.83 5.36 5.21
C LYS A 26 -14.80 5.61 3.71
N GLU A 27 -15.79 6.32 3.19
CA GLU A 27 -16.02 6.53 1.76
C GLU A 27 -14.80 7.09 1.02
N SER A 28 -13.98 7.89 1.70
CA SER A 28 -12.72 8.43 1.16
C SER A 28 -11.70 7.35 0.75
N VAL A 29 -11.84 6.11 1.23
CA VAL A 29 -11.01 4.97 0.82
C VAL A 29 -11.22 4.65 -0.65
N LEU A 30 -12.42 4.89 -1.17
CA LEU A 30 -12.74 4.72 -2.59
C LEU A 30 -12.37 5.96 -3.42
N GLY A 31 -11.55 6.88 -2.91
CA GLY A 31 -11.17 8.11 -3.61
C GLY A 31 -11.78 9.35 -2.98
N SER A 32 -11.06 10.46 -3.05
CA SER A 32 -11.50 11.76 -2.51
C SER A 32 -12.14 12.64 -3.57
N SER A 33 -11.93 12.32 -4.85
CA SER A 33 -12.57 12.97 -6.01
C SER A 33 -13.37 11.96 -6.83
N SER A 34 -14.28 12.45 -7.68
CA SER A 34 -15.03 11.59 -8.60
C SER A 34 -14.11 10.81 -9.54
N GLU A 35 -13.02 11.44 -10.00
CA GLU A 35 -12.05 10.82 -10.90
C GLU A 35 -11.28 9.69 -10.22
N GLU A 36 -10.80 9.92 -8.99
CA GLU A 36 -10.15 8.88 -8.19
C GLU A 36 -11.11 7.72 -7.91
N HIS A 37 -12.38 8.02 -7.64
CA HIS A 37 -13.39 7.01 -7.40
C HIS A 37 -13.67 6.14 -8.61
N GLU A 38 -13.83 6.75 -9.79
CA GLU A 38 -13.96 6.00 -11.04
C GLU A 38 -12.71 5.15 -11.33
N GLU A 39 -11.52 5.65 -11.00
CA GLU A 39 -10.29 4.89 -11.15
C GLU A 39 -10.22 3.70 -10.19
N VAL A 40 -10.60 3.87 -8.93
CA VAL A 40 -10.70 2.78 -7.96
C VAL A 40 -11.70 1.72 -8.43
N CYS A 41 -12.90 2.11 -8.85
CA CYS A 41 -13.90 1.18 -9.38
C CYS A 41 -13.36 0.38 -10.58
N ARG A 42 -12.61 1.03 -11.47
CA ARG A 42 -11.99 0.35 -12.62
C ARG A 42 -11.00 -0.73 -12.18
N TRP A 43 -10.20 -0.47 -11.16
CA TRP A 43 -9.26 -1.45 -10.62
C TRP A 43 -9.97 -2.60 -9.87
N LEU A 44 -11.08 -2.33 -9.19
CA LEU A 44 -11.92 -3.36 -8.58
C LEU A 44 -12.48 -4.32 -9.65
N ALA A 45 -13.08 -3.76 -10.72
CA ALA A 45 -13.61 -4.56 -11.83
C ALA A 45 -12.51 -5.35 -12.57
N TYR A 46 -11.34 -4.72 -12.77
CA TYR A 46 -10.18 -5.39 -13.36
C TYR A 46 -9.72 -6.59 -12.51
N SER A 47 -9.71 -6.44 -11.19
CA SER A 47 -9.34 -7.49 -10.24
C SER A 47 -10.33 -8.66 -10.26
N ASP A 48 -11.63 -8.35 -10.28
CA ASP A 48 -12.70 -9.35 -10.36
C ASP A 48 -12.58 -10.22 -11.63
N SER A 49 -12.11 -9.63 -12.73
CA SER A 49 -11.92 -10.34 -13.99
C SER A 49 -10.91 -11.50 -13.91
N PHE A 50 -9.98 -11.51 -12.94
CA PHE A 50 -9.03 -12.63 -12.76
C PHE A 50 -9.70 -13.88 -12.17
N HIS A 51 -10.75 -13.68 -11.38
CA HIS A 51 -11.52 -14.79 -10.81
C HIS A 51 -12.51 -15.39 -11.82
N LEU A 52 -12.94 -14.59 -12.80
CA LEU A 52 -13.95 -14.99 -13.79
C LEU A 52 -13.39 -15.68 -15.03
N ASP A 53 -12.18 -15.31 -15.47
CA ASP A 53 -11.57 -15.88 -16.68
C ASP A 53 -10.05 -16.08 -16.50
N SER A 54 -9.69 -17.30 -16.10
CA SER A 54 -8.31 -17.74 -15.90
C SER A 54 -7.52 -17.92 -17.22
N SER A 55 -8.21 -18.11 -18.34
CA SER A 55 -7.57 -18.36 -19.65
C SER A 55 -6.88 -17.11 -20.20
N SER A 56 -7.37 -15.92 -19.81
CA SER A 56 -6.81 -14.62 -20.20
C SER A 56 -5.87 -14.00 -19.17
N SER A 57 -5.48 -14.71 -18.10
CA SER A 57 -4.68 -14.12 -17.02
C SER A 57 -3.34 -13.57 -17.50
N LEU A 58 -2.66 -14.23 -18.45
CA LEU A 58 -1.35 -13.78 -18.94
C LEU A 58 -1.46 -12.48 -19.76
N SER A 59 -2.46 -12.35 -20.64
CA SER A 59 -2.67 -11.12 -21.40
C SER A 59 -3.02 -9.95 -20.47
N LYS A 60 -3.84 -10.20 -19.45
CA LYS A 60 -4.14 -9.20 -18.40
C LYS A 60 -2.86 -8.78 -17.68
N LEU A 61 -2.01 -9.72 -17.24
CA LEU A 61 -0.72 -9.41 -16.61
C LEU A 61 0.20 -8.57 -17.50
N LYS A 62 0.23 -8.83 -18.82
CA LYS A 62 0.96 -7.98 -19.77
C LYS A 62 0.43 -6.55 -19.77
N THR A 63 -0.88 -6.37 -19.86
CA THR A 63 -1.49 -5.03 -19.80
C THR A 63 -1.17 -4.31 -18.49
N LEU A 64 -1.24 -5.01 -17.36
CA LEU A 64 -0.88 -4.42 -16.06
C LEU A 64 0.59 -4.01 -16.00
N ASN A 65 1.49 -4.85 -16.53
CA ASN A 65 2.91 -4.53 -16.59
C ASN A 65 3.18 -3.24 -17.39
N GLU A 66 2.49 -3.03 -18.51
CA GLU A 66 2.59 -1.79 -19.29
C GLU A 66 2.06 -0.58 -18.52
N VAL A 67 0.94 -0.71 -17.79
CA VAL A 67 0.43 0.38 -16.96
C VAL A 67 1.42 0.74 -15.84
N LEU A 68 2.03 -0.27 -15.23
CA LEU A 68 3.02 -0.13 -14.16
C LEU A 68 4.39 0.39 -14.63
N LEU A 69 4.62 0.50 -15.94
CA LEU A 69 5.81 1.17 -16.47
C LEU A 69 5.86 2.63 -16.01
N GLN A 70 4.72 3.32 -16.00
CA GLN A 70 4.62 4.75 -15.68
C GLN A 70 4.11 5.01 -14.27
N ARG A 71 3.82 3.96 -13.48
CA ARG A 71 3.15 4.07 -12.18
C ARG A 71 3.89 3.34 -11.08
N SER A 72 4.12 4.02 -9.95
CA SER A 72 4.61 3.42 -8.71
C SER A 72 3.52 2.71 -7.92
N VAL A 73 2.30 3.25 -7.96
CA VAL A 73 1.06 2.74 -7.36
C VAL A 73 -0.09 2.94 -8.33
N LEU A 74 -1.16 2.16 -8.19
CA LEU A 74 -2.27 2.13 -9.15
C LEU A 74 -3.17 3.35 -9.07
N THR A 75 -3.43 3.83 -7.86
CA THR A 75 -4.19 5.06 -7.58
C THR A 75 -3.59 5.80 -6.39
N GLY A 76 -4.08 7.01 -6.15
CA GLY A 76 -3.42 7.98 -5.29
C GLY A 76 -2.25 8.62 -6.03
N ASN A 77 -1.85 9.79 -5.59
CA ASN A 77 -0.83 10.70 -6.15
C ASN A 77 0.58 10.11 -6.41
N GLY A 78 0.76 8.80 -6.53
CA GLY A 78 2.02 8.13 -6.83
C GLY A 78 2.86 7.82 -5.59
N LEU A 79 2.44 8.25 -4.40
CA LEU A 79 3.29 8.24 -3.21
C LEU A 79 3.08 7.02 -2.31
N TYR A 80 1.83 6.63 -2.07
CA TYR A 80 1.47 5.61 -1.08
C TYR A 80 0.52 4.57 -1.67
N PRO A 81 0.64 3.29 -1.27
CA PRO A 81 -0.31 2.27 -1.68
C PRO A 81 -1.75 2.65 -1.33
N SER A 82 -2.64 2.44 -2.29
CA SER A 82 -4.07 2.71 -2.20
C SER A 82 -4.88 1.43 -2.03
N VAL A 83 -6.21 1.57 -1.93
CA VAL A 83 -7.13 0.41 -1.99
C VAL A 83 -7.01 -0.35 -3.30
N SER A 84 -6.76 0.35 -4.42
CA SER A 84 -6.57 -0.28 -5.72
C SER A 84 -5.36 -1.20 -5.72
N ASP A 85 -4.26 -0.75 -5.11
CA ASP A 85 -3.05 -1.57 -5.01
C ASP A 85 -3.29 -2.82 -4.20
N MET A 86 -3.94 -2.69 -3.03
CA MET A 86 -4.22 -3.83 -2.16
C MET A 86 -5.11 -4.85 -2.86
N VAL A 87 -6.20 -4.41 -3.49
CA VAL A 87 -7.14 -5.32 -4.13
C VAL A 87 -6.51 -6.04 -5.31
N VAL A 88 -5.85 -5.31 -6.22
CA VAL A 88 -5.19 -5.92 -7.38
C VAL A 88 -4.08 -6.86 -6.94
N TRP A 89 -3.31 -6.51 -5.91
CA TRP A 89 -2.24 -7.36 -5.40
C TRP A 89 -2.80 -8.67 -4.86
N THR A 90 -3.88 -8.61 -4.08
CA THR A 90 -4.52 -9.81 -3.51
C THR A 90 -5.14 -10.71 -4.58
N SER A 91 -5.81 -10.14 -5.58
CA SER A 91 -6.40 -10.92 -6.68
C SER A 91 -5.35 -11.59 -7.58
N LEU A 92 -4.13 -11.05 -7.61
CA LEU A 92 -3.03 -11.58 -8.42
C LEU A 92 -2.09 -12.51 -7.68
N HIS A 93 -2.17 -12.60 -6.35
CA HIS A 93 -1.18 -13.30 -5.54
C HIS A 93 -0.97 -14.74 -5.98
N ASP A 94 -2.05 -15.54 -6.05
CA ASP A 94 -1.99 -16.94 -6.48
C ASP A 94 -1.45 -17.09 -7.90
N VAL A 95 -1.81 -16.16 -8.80
CA VAL A 95 -1.32 -16.16 -10.19
C VAL A 95 0.19 -15.94 -10.22
N VAL A 96 0.70 -14.94 -9.49
CA VAL A 96 2.13 -14.60 -9.46
C VAL A 96 2.95 -15.67 -8.74
N VAL A 97 2.42 -16.27 -7.67
CA VAL A 97 3.03 -17.43 -7.01
C VAL A 97 3.16 -18.61 -7.97
N GLY A 98 2.15 -18.84 -8.82
CA GLY A 98 2.16 -19.89 -9.84
C GLY A 98 3.13 -19.66 -11.01
N LEU A 99 3.66 -18.45 -11.20
CA LEU A 99 4.59 -18.16 -12.29
C LEU A 99 5.98 -18.75 -12.05
N SER A 100 6.63 -19.22 -13.13
CA SER A 100 8.03 -19.60 -13.11
C SER A 100 8.95 -18.39 -12.90
N ALA A 101 10.21 -18.63 -12.53
CA ALA A 101 11.19 -17.56 -12.37
C ALA A 101 11.43 -16.78 -13.69
N ASP A 102 11.40 -17.46 -14.83
CA ASP A 102 11.58 -16.83 -16.15
C ASP A 102 10.35 -16.00 -16.53
N ASP A 103 9.14 -16.50 -16.26
CA ASP A 103 7.92 -15.74 -16.51
C ASP A 103 7.88 -14.48 -15.66
N ARG A 104 8.26 -14.55 -14.37
CA ARG A 104 8.34 -13.36 -13.50
C ARG A 104 9.33 -12.33 -14.03
N ARG A 105 10.48 -12.76 -14.59
CA ARG A 105 11.46 -11.85 -15.21
C ARG A 105 10.89 -11.13 -16.45
N SER A 106 9.91 -11.72 -17.13
CA SER A 106 9.24 -11.08 -18.26
C SER A 106 8.29 -9.94 -17.86
N PHE A 107 7.97 -9.78 -16.57
CA PHE A 107 7.11 -8.72 -16.03
C PHE A 107 7.84 -7.82 -15.02
N PRO A 108 8.90 -7.09 -15.42
CA PRO A 108 9.75 -6.35 -14.49
C PRO A 108 9.00 -5.25 -13.72
N HIS A 109 8.05 -4.55 -14.36
CA HIS A 109 7.30 -3.47 -13.73
C HIS A 109 6.28 -4.00 -12.73
N LEU A 110 5.64 -5.13 -13.07
CA LEU A 110 4.79 -5.87 -12.16
C LEU A 110 5.59 -6.35 -10.94
N MET A 111 6.73 -7.01 -11.13
CA MET A 111 7.51 -7.55 -10.01
C MET A 111 8.07 -6.46 -9.11
N ARG A 112 8.48 -5.30 -9.68
CA ARG A 112 8.86 -4.11 -8.91
C ARG A 112 7.72 -3.63 -8.03
N TRP A 113 6.52 -3.48 -8.62
CA TRP A 113 5.33 -3.06 -7.89
C TRP A 113 4.94 -4.09 -6.82
N PHE A 114 4.97 -5.39 -7.14
CA PHE A 114 4.63 -6.46 -6.22
C PHE A 114 5.55 -6.46 -4.98
N ASP A 115 6.87 -6.29 -5.18
CA ASP A 115 7.83 -6.12 -4.09
C ASP A 115 7.53 -4.85 -3.28
N TYR A 116 7.24 -3.73 -3.93
CA TYR A 116 6.91 -2.49 -3.23
C TYR A 116 5.69 -2.64 -2.32
N ILE A 117 4.57 -3.13 -2.87
CA ILE A 117 3.30 -3.25 -2.15
C ILE A 117 3.41 -4.23 -0.97
N GLN A 118 4.01 -5.41 -1.17
CA GLN A 118 4.16 -6.40 -0.10
C GLN A 118 5.10 -5.98 1.03
N ASN A 119 5.98 -5.00 0.80
CA ASN A 119 6.88 -4.45 1.83
C ASN A 119 6.28 -3.20 2.51
N LYS A 120 5.26 -2.58 1.93
CA LYS A 120 4.58 -1.40 2.49
C LYS A 120 3.30 -1.74 3.25
N GLN A 121 2.65 -2.84 2.90
CA GLN A 121 1.44 -3.31 3.55
C GLN A 121 1.68 -4.67 4.21
N ASP A 122 1.01 -4.88 5.35
CA ASP A 122 1.09 -6.14 6.08
C ASP A 122 0.05 -7.14 5.58
N PHE A 123 0.48 -8.02 4.66
CA PHE A 123 -0.31 -9.15 4.18
C PHE A 123 0.02 -10.46 4.89
N SER A 124 1.00 -10.45 5.82
CA SER A 124 1.52 -11.67 6.45
C SER A 124 0.49 -12.55 7.17
N PRO A 125 -0.66 -12.02 7.67
CA PRO A 125 -1.69 -12.87 8.27
C PRO A 125 -2.44 -13.74 7.26
N VAL A 126 -2.39 -13.43 5.96
CA VAL A 126 -3.22 -14.06 4.93
C VAL A 126 -2.40 -14.63 3.78
N PHE A 127 -1.29 -13.98 3.41
CA PHE A 127 -0.51 -14.33 2.22
C PHE A 127 0.97 -14.56 2.56
N GLU A 128 1.56 -15.56 1.91
CA GLU A 128 3.01 -15.74 1.92
C GLU A 128 3.69 -14.65 1.09
N LYS A 129 4.84 -14.15 1.59
CA LYS A 129 5.62 -13.14 0.88
C LYS A 129 6.28 -13.74 -0.35
N ILE A 130 6.13 -13.07 -1.50
CA ILE A 130 6.77 -13.51 -2.74
C ILE A 130 8.25 -13.09 -2.73
N HIS A 131 9.14 -14.06 -2.92
CA HIS A 131 10.56 -13.79 -3.09
C HIS A 131 10.83 -13.17 -4.46
N VAL A 132 11.04 -11.85 -4.48
CA VAL A 132 11.44 -11.12 -5.69
C VAL A 132 12.96 -11.07 -5.74
N GLY A 133 13.54 -11.67 -6.79
CA GLY A 133 14.99 -11.65 -7.00
C GLY A 133 15.47 -10.23 -7.23
N LYS A 134 16.21 -9.67 -6.26
CA LYS A 134 16.80 -8.34 -6.38
C LYS A 134 18.16 -8.48 -7.03
N GLN A 135 18.43 -7.65 -8.04
CA GLN A 135 19.77 -7.60 -8.62
C GLN A 135 20.70 -7.02 -7.55
N GLU A 136 21.75 -7.76 -7.21
CA GLU A 136 22.77 -7.24 -6.32
C GLU A 136 23.47 -6.08 -7.01
N PHE A 137 23.44 -4.91 -6.35
CA PHE A 137 24.24 -3.79 -6.80
C PHE A 137 25.70 -4.10 -6.46
N GLN A 138 26.47 -4.44 -7.50
CA GLN A 138 27.91 -4.51 -7.40
C GLN A 138 28.42 -3.07 -7.34
N SER A 139 28.65 -2.55 -6.14
CA SER A 139 29.47 -1.35 -6.01
C SER A 139 30.88 -1.74 -6.43
N GLU A 140 31.27 -1.42 -7.65
CA GLU A 140 32.67 -1.45 -8.01
C GLU A 140 33.38 -0.50 -7.03
N ASN A 141 34.23 -1.07 -6.17
CA ASN A 141 35.17 -0.28 -5.40
C ASN A 141 36.09 0.39 -6.41
N PHE A 142 35.74 1.58 -6.88
CA PHE A 142 36.62 2.39 -7.71
C PHE A 142 37.90 2.64 -6.90
N PRO A 143 39.05 2.09 -7.31
CA PRO A 143 40.32 2.42 -6.67
C PRO A 143 40.73 3.78 -7.24
N GLY A 144 40.13 4.83 -6.71
CA GLY A 144 40.34 6.20 -7.15
C GLY A 144 39.48 7.13 -6.33
N GLU A 145 40.14 7.95 -5.52
CA GLU A 145 39.55 9.16 -4.94
C GLU A 145 38.79 9.89 -6.04
N LEU A 146 37.47 10.04 -5.85
CA LEU A 146 36.60 10.75 -6.79
C LEU A 146 37.04 12.21 -6.81
N LEU A 147 37.98 12.54 -7.68
CA LEU A 147 38.33 13.92 -7.99
C LEU A 147 37.17 14.46 -8.82
N TRP A 148 36.20 15.06 -8.14
CA TRP A 148 35.17 15.88 -8.79
C TRP A 148 35.90 16.96 -9.61
N PRO A 149 35.62 17.09 -10.92
CA PRO A 149 36.30 18.08 -11.74
C PRO A 149 35.79 19.47 -11.34
N GLY A 150 36.51 20.14 -10.43
CA GLY A 150 36.18 21.51 -10.02
C GLY A 150 36.76 22.02 -8.70
N GLU A 151 37.72 21.36 -8.07
CA GLU A 151 38.31 21.87 -6.82
C GLU A 151 39.71 22.45 -7.05
N ASP A 152 39.75 23.69 -7.55
CA ASP A 152 40.89 24.57 -7.32
C ASP A 152 40.99 24.82 -5.81
N GLY A 153 42.09 24.34 -5.23
CA GLY A 153 42.15 23.94 -3.84
C GLY A 153 41.87 25.02 -2.81
N VAL A 154 41.10 24.64 -1.79
CA VAL A 154 41.12 25.21 -0.44
C VAL A 154 40.79 24.08 0.56
N ASN A 155 41.79 23.71 1.35
CA ASN A 155 41.82 22.93 2.60
C ASN A 155 40.75 21.85 2.89
N SER A 156 41.18 20.59 2.81
CA SER A 156 40.46 19.42 3.33
C SER A 156 40.22 19.54 4.85
N THR A 157 38.97 19.75 5.25
CA THR A 157 38.49 19.41 6.59
C THR A 157 37.66 18.14 6.46
N THR A 158 38.17 17.05 7.02
CA THR A 158 37.52 15.75 7.02
C THR A 158 36.22 15.83 7.83
N VAL A 159 35.08 15.92 7.15
CA VAL A 159 33.76 15.73 7.79
C VAL A 159 33.41 14.25 7.64
N GLY A 160 33.68 13.47 8.69
CA GLY A 160 33.20 12.10 8.78
C GLY A 160 31.68 12.09 8.90
N PHE A 161 30.98 11.50 7.92
CA PHE A 161 29.56 11.20 8.03
C PHE A 161 29.38 9.85 8.73
N ASP A 162 29.05 9.93 10.01
CA ASP A 162 28.72 8.77 10.85
C ASP A 162 27.21 8.48 10.71
N MET A 163 26.84 7.44 9.95
CA MET A 163 25.45 6.96 9.89
C MET A 163 25.20 5.95 11.02
N ASN A 164 24.88 6.44 12.20
CA ASN A 164 24.36 5.61 13.28
C ASN A 164 22.82 5.66 13.29
N MET A 165 22.19 4.55 12.91
CA MET A 165 20.76 4.32 13.15
C MET A 165 20.53 4.16 14.66
N THR A 166 19.65 4.99 15.23
CA THR A 166 19.04 4.69 16.52
C THR A 166 17.53 4.89 16.47
N SER A 167 16.84 3.75 16.55
CA SER A 167 15.47 3.61 17.01
C SER A 167 15.36 4.14 18.44
N GLY A 168 14.75 5.31 18.60
CA GLY A 168 14.53 5.95 19.90
C GLY A 168 13.13 5.71 20.44
N THR A 169 12.92 4.60 21.14
CA THR A 169 11.85 4.48 22.15
C THR A 169 12.11 5.53 23.23
N LYS A 170 11.20 6.48 23.44
CA LYS A 170 11.22 7.36 24.61
C LYS A 170 10.17 6.91 25.63
N LYS A 171 10.68 6.16 26.62
CA LYS A 171 10.10 6.00 27.95
C LYS A 171 10.37 7.31 28.71
N ASN A 172 9.32 8.04 29.08
CA ASN A 172 9.43 9.11 30.08
C ASN A 172 8.82 8.61 31.38
N THR A 173 9.65 8.52 32.41
CA THR A 173 9.30 8.40 33.82
C THR A 173 9.95 9.58 34.52
N GLU A 174 9.14 10.35 35.26
CA GLU A 174 9.41 11.01 36.55
C GLU A 174 8.24 11.98 36.80
N ARG A 175 7.27 11.65 37.65
CA ARG A 175 7.23 11.85 39.12
C ARG A 175 7.49 13.31 39.55
N GLY A 176 6.41 14.01 39.88
CA GLY A 176 6.37 15.26 40.65
C GLY A 176 4.93 15.50 41.11
N GLU A 177 4.72 15.80 42.39
CA GLU A 177 3.53 15.49 43.16
C GLU A 177 2.32 16.43 43.02
N ALA A 178 1.19 15.86 43.44
CA ALA A 178 -0.17 16.37 43.63
C ALA A 178 -0.31 17.76 44.27
N LYS A 179 -1.32 18.51 43.79
CA LYS A 179 -2.35 19.13 44.66
C LYS A 179 -3.72 19.06 44.00
N SER A 180 -4.63 18.40 44.71
CA SER A 180 -6.08 18.39 44.53
C SER A 180 -6.70 19.77 44.79
N LEU A 181 -7.80 20.09 44.09
CA LEU A 181 -9.04 20.55 44.72
C LEU A 181 -10.22 20.46 43.71
N ALA A 182 -11.25 19.74 44.15
CA ALA A 182 -12.68 19.82 43.81
C ALA A 182 -13.16 21.28 43.56
N VAL A 183 -14.25 21.62 42.87
CA VAL A 183 -15.51 21.00 42.40
C VAL A 183 -16.14 22.10 41.51
N ASP A 184 -16.83 21.79 40.41
CA ASP A 184 -18.22 22.28 40.26
C ASP A 184 -18.97 21.52 39.16
N GLU A 185 -20.12 21.03 39.58
CA GLU A 185 -21.10 20.27 38.84
C GLU A 185 -22.21 21.28 38.51
N THR A 186 -22.33 21.71 37.25
CA THR A 186 -23.52 22.48 36.84
C THR A 186 -24.38 21.64 35.91
N VAL A 187 -25.28 20.89 36.56
CA VAL A 187 -26.58 20.53 36.03
C VAL A 187 -27.32 21.79 35.60
N LYS A 188 -27.83 21.83 34.37
CA LYS A 188 -28.99 22.66 34.04
C LYS A 188 -30.01 21.84 33.25
N THR A 189 -30.94 21.30 34.00
CA THR A 189 -32.26 20.86 33.55
C THR A 189 -33.22 22.04 33.71
N VAL A 190 -33.87 22.47 32.62
CA VAL A 190 -35.17 23.18 32.55
C VAL A 190 -35.71 22.76 31.17
N ALA A 191 -36.66 21.83 31.03
CA ALA A 191 -38.08 21.85 31.37
C ALA A 191 -38.93 22.87 30.56
N THR A 192 -39.86 22.29 29.79
CA THR A 192 -41.19 22.80 29.35
C THR A 192 -41.25 24.02 28.42
N ASP A 193 -41.77 23.84 27.20
CA ASP A 193 -43.21 24.08 26.92
C ASP A 193 -43.61 23.69 25.46
N VAL A 194 -44.79 23.07 25.36
CA VAL A 194 -45.71 22.84 24.21
C VAL A 194 -45.23 22.10 22.96
#